data_AF-A0A7X7C0C3-F1
#
_entry.id   AF-A0A7X7C0C3-F1
#
_cell.length_a   1.000
_cell.length_b   1.000
_cell.length_c   1.000
_cell.angle_alpha   90.00
_cell.angle_beta   90.00
_cell.angle_gamma   90.00
#
_symmetry.space_group_name_H-M   'P 1'
#
loop_
_entity.id
_entity.type
_entity.pdbx_description
1 polymer ?
#
loop_
_entity_poly.entity_id
_entity_poly.type
_entity_poly.pdbx_seq_one_letter_code
_entity_poly.pdbx_strand_id
1 'polypeptide(L)'
;MEYSIPKLLGSSKPVNYRTEILSGLTVALALVPEAIAFAMIAGFSPLTGLYAAFVMGFVTSILGGRPAMISGATGAIAVIFVGLINQLRSEMPGIGNDQIMQFVFATVILAGLLQILAGVFKLGKFIRLVPHPVMYGFVNGLAIIIFMAQFPNFTSIVEDNPSLTEFFSGVGVSNVELLNSGFLELGIMVGLVVATMLIIWLFPKITKAIPSSLVAILVISGIVVLLGIPTAAVADTLAPGETIKGTFPPLTIPFIDLNWQTLSLIFPFAAIVAGVGLIESLLTLNLIDEITESRGNGNRECIAQGTANIASGFLSGMGGCAMIGQS
;
A
#
# COMPACT_ATOMS: atom_id res chain seq x y z
N MET A 1 -6.88 41.64 14.34
CA MET A 1 -7.58 40.59 13.57
C MET A 1 -6.49 39.69 12.97
N GLU A 2 -5.82 38.90 13.83
CA GLU A 2 -4.72 38.02 13.40
C GLU A 2 -5.26 36.60 13.36
N TYR A 3 -5.63 36.15 12.18
CA TYR A 3 -5.90 34.73 11.93
C TYR A 3 -4.56 34.04 11.74
N SER A 4 -4.06 33.37 12.78
CA SER A 4 -2.94 32.46 12.62
C SER A 4 -3.43 31.15 11.98
N ILE A 5 -2.76 30.74 10.90
CA ILE A 5 -2.96 29.48 10.17
C ILE A 5 -3.14 28.23 11.09
N PRO A 6 -2.49 28.14 12.28
CA PRO A 6 -2.72 27.06 13.26
C PRO A 6 -4.19 26.78 13.63
N LYS A 7 -5.05 27.80 13.72
CA LYS A 7 -6.47 27.63 14.07
C LYS A 7 -7.30 26.99 12.96
N LEU A 8 -6.91 27.13 11.70
CA LEU A 8 -7.60 26.50 10.56
C LEU A 8 -7.33 24.98 10.50
N LEU A 9 -6.19 24.53 11.04
CA LEU A 9 -5.70 23.14 11.00
C LEU A 9 -5.84 22.38 12.33
N GLY A 10 -6.49 22.98 13.34
CA GLY A 10 -6.91 22.27 14.56
C GLY A 10 -5.83 22.02 15.61
N SER A 11 -4.64 22.62 15.49
CA SER A 11 -3.61 22.56 16.55
C SER A 11 -3.51 23.88 17.30
N SER A 12 -3.67 23.83 18.63
CA SER A 12 -3.46 24.97 19.54
C SER A 12 -2.00 25.11 19.99
N LYS A 13 -1.11 24.18 19.62
CA LYS A 13 0.30 24.14 20.04
C LYS A 13 1.21 24.84 19.01
N PRO A 14 2.31 25.49 19.45
CA PRO A 14 3.30 26.05 18.54
C PRO A 14 3.91 24.95 17.66
N VAL A 15 3.98 25.19 16.35
CA VAL A 15 4.49 24.22 15.36
C VAL A 15 6.01 24.31 15.29
N ASN A 16 6.70 23.17 15.46
CA ASN A 16 8.14 23.08 15.23
C ASN A 16 8.41 22.65 13.79
N TYR A 17 8.56 23.62 12.89
CA TYR A 17 8.76 23.37 11.45
C TYR A 17 9.92 22.43 11.14
N ARG A 18 11.01 22.47 11.92
CA ARG A 18 12.15 21.58 11.71
C ARG A 18 11.76 20.13 11.96
N THR A 19 11.04 19.87 13.05
CA THR A 19 10.56 18.52 13.39
C THR A 19 9.52 18.04 12.39
N GLU A 20 8.56 18.87 12.01
CA GLU A 20 7.51 18.51 11.03
C GLU A 20 8.12 18.15 9.66
N ILE A 21 9.05 18.97 9.16
CA ILE A 21 9.70 18.73 7.86
C ILE A 21 10.56 17.46 7.91
N LEU A 22 11.35 17.27 8.98
CA LEU A 22 12.19 16.08 9.12
C LEU A 22 11.35 14.80 9.29
N SER A 23 10.26 14.86 10.04
CA SER A 23 9.33 13.74 10.21
C SER A 23 8.68 13.38 8.86
N GLY A 24 8.12 14.37 8.16
CA GLY A 24 7.51 14.17 6.85
C GLY A 24 8.50 13.61 5.81
N LEU A 25 9.74 14.09 5.79
CA LEU A 25 10.78 13.57 4.89
C LEU A 25 11.15 12.12 5.24
N THR A 26 11.27 11.79 6.52
CA THR A 26 11.60 10.44 6.99
C THR A 26 10.54 9.44 6.57
N VAL A 27 9.28 9.81 6.79
CA VAL A 27 8.11 9.03 6.40
C VAL A 27 8.06 8.90 4.87
N ALA A 28 8.20 10.00 4.13
CA ALA A 28 8.16 9.95 2.67
C ALA A 28 9.19 8.96 2.09
N LEU A 29 10.41 8.94 2.64
CA LEU A 29 11.45 7.98 2.23
C LEU A 29 11.09 6.53 2.58
N ALA A 30 10.39 6.30 3.69
CA ALA A 30 9.91 4.97 4.07
C ALA A 30 8.71 4.51 3.21
N LEU A 31 7.82 5.43 2.81
CA LEU A 31 6.60 5.12 2.05
C LEU A 31 6.86 4.76 0.59
N VAL A 32 7.91 5.30 -0.04
CA VAL A 32 8.21 5.02 -1.47
C VAL A 32 8.30 3.52 -1.77
N PRO A 33 9.14 2.72 -1.08
CA PRO A 33 9.22 1.28 -1.33
C PRO A 33 7.93 0.54 -0.93
N GLU A 34 7.25 0.97 0.14
CA GLU A 34 5.99 0.35 0.58
C GLU A 34 4.89 0.52 -0.48
N ALA A 35 4.71 1.73 -1.00
CA ALA A 35 3.71 2.04 -2.02
C ALA A 35 3.94 1.26 -3.32
N ILE A 36 5.21 1.11 -3.73
CA ILE A 36 5.60 0.28 -4.88
C ILE A 36 5.22 -1.19 -4.62
N ALA A 37 5.63 -1.74 -3.48
CA ALA A 37 5.37 -3.13 -3.14
C ALA A 37 3.86 -3.43 -3.05
N PHE A 38 3.08 -2.57 -2.41
CA PHE A 38 1.63 -2.76 -2.29
C PHE A 38 0.89 -2.70 -3.63
N ALA A 39 1.31 -1.83 -4.55
CA ALA A 39 0.76 -1.81 -5.91
C ALA A 39 1.05 -3.13 -6.64
N MET A 40 2.28 -3.63 -6.54
CA MET A 40 2.70 -4.88 -7.19
C MET A 40 1.99 -6.12 -6.65
N ILE A 41 1.62 -6.15 -5.36
CA ILE A 41 0.81 -7.25 -4.80
C ILE A 41 -0.54 -7.38 -5.53
N ALA A 42 -1.15 -6.27 -5.92
CA ALA A 42 -2.38 -6.26 -6.70
C ALA A 42 -2.15 -6.40 -8.23
N GLY A 43 -0.90 -6.57 -8.67
CA GLY A 43 -0.54 -6.61 -10.09
C GLY A 43 -0.65 -5.25 -10.79
N PHE A 44 -0.62 -4.14 -10.04
CA PHE A 44 -0.66 -2.80 -10.60
C PHE A 44 0.74 -2.28 -10.90
N SER A 45 0.82 -1.30 -11.80
CA SER A 45 2.04 -0.52 -12.00
C SER A 45 2.48 0.14 -10.67
N PRO A 46 3.78 0.17 -10.35
CA PRO A 46 4.32 0.89 -9.19
C PRO A 46 3.86 2.34 -9.07
N LEU A 47 3.65 3.01 -10.22
CA LEU A 47 3.18 4.39 -10.26
C LEU A 47 1.80 4.56 -9.62
N THR A 48 0.90 3.58 -9.76
CA THR A 48 -0.43 3.60 -9.16
C THR A 48 -0.37 3.71 -7.63
N GLY A 49 0.58 2.99 -7.01
CA GLY A 49 0.82 3.07 -5.56
C GLY A 49 1.43 4.40 -5.14
N LEU A 50 2.42 4.89 -5.90
CA LEU A 50 3.07 6.18 -5.63
C LEU A 50 2.11 7.37 -5.78
N TYR A 51 1.25 7.36 -6.80
CA TYR A 51 0.21 8.36 -6.98
C TYR A 51 -0.82 8.31 -5.85
N ALA A 52 -1.25 7.12 -5.44
CA ALA A 52 -2.11 6.98 -4.26
C ALA A 52 -1.45 7.54 -3.00
N ALA A 53 -0.19 7.19 -2.71
CA ALA A 53 0.53 7.71 -1.53
C ALA A 53 0.63 9.24 -1.54
N PHE A 54 0.97 9.83 -2.70
CA PHE A 54 1.03 11.27 -2.87
C PHE A 54 -0.35 11.95 -2.67
N VAL A 55 -1.38 11.50 -3.39
CA VAL A 55 -2.71 12.12 -3.35
C VAL A 55 -3.35 11.97 -1.98
N MET A 56 -3.25 10.78 -1.38
CA MET A 56 -3.78 10.52 -0.04
C MET A 56 -3.12 11.44 0.98
N GLY A 57 -1.79 11.45 1.06
CA GLY A 57 -1.04 12.29 2.00
C GLY A 57 -1.30 13.78 1.78
N PHE A 58 -1.38 14.24 0.53
CA PHE A 58 -1.66 15.64 0.21
C PHE A 58 -3.06 16.05 0.68
N VAL A 59 -4.10 15.30 0.31
CA VAL A 59 -5.49 15.66 0.64
C VAL A 59 -5.75 15.55 2.14
N THR A 60 -5.26 14.50 2.80
CA THR A 60 -5.49 14.33 4.25
C THR A 60 -4.65 15.29 5.09
N SER A 61 -3.49 15.78 4.60
CA SER A 61 -2.75 16.84 5.30
C SER A 61 -3.54 18.16 5.42
N ILE A 62 -4.44 18.43 4.47
CA ILE A 62 -5.26 19.65 4.43
C ILE A 62 -6.59 19.43 5.16
N LEU A 63 -7.27 18.31 4.87
CA LEU A 63 -8.64 18.06 5.31
C LEU A 63 -8.73 17.20 6.58
N GLY A 64 -7.65 16.52 6.96
CA GLY A 64 -7.59 15.50 8.02
C GLY A 64 -8.19 15.93 9.35
N GLY A 65 -8.77 14.95 10.05
CA GLY A 65 -9.34 15.10 11.37
C GLY A 65 -8.31 15.01 12.50
N ARG A 66 -7.09 14.53 12.20
CA ARG A 66 -6.04 14.29 13.18
C ARG A 66 -4.64 14.72 12.68
N PRO A 67 -4.03 15.77 13.24
CA PRO A 67 -2.62 16.09 12.99
C PRO A 67 -1.70 14.93 13.41
N ALA A 68 -0.56 14.79 12.71
CA ALA A 68 0.42 13.70 12.84
C ALA A 68 -0.07 12.32 12.35
N MET A 69 -1.23 12.23 11.70
CA MET A 69 -1.65 11.01 11.03
C MET A 69 -1.19 10.99 9.57
N ILE A 70 -0.72 9.84 9.12
CA ILE A 70 -0.19 9.64 7.78
C ILE A 70 -1.12 8.71 7.01
N SER A 71 -1.52 9.14 5.83
CA SER A 71 -2.36 8.35 4.92
C SER A 71 -1.64 8.12 3.60
N GLY A 72 -1.77 6.91 3.07
CA GLY A 72 -1.09 6.52 1.84
C GLY A 72 -1.65 5.22 1.27
N ALA A 73 -0.94 4.66 0.30
CA ALA A 73 -1.26 3.34 -0.24
C ALA A 73 -0.98 2.27 0.83
N THR A 74 -1.91 1.35 1.04
CA THR A 74 -1.77 0.30 2.06
C THR A 74 -2.00 -1.09 1.48
N GLY A 75 -1.27 -2.07 2.02
CA GLY A 75 -1.47 -3.48 1.66
C GLY A 75 -2.90 -3.98 1.94
N ALA A 76 -3.56 -3.42 2.97
CA ALA A 76 -4.96 -3.70 3.30
C ALA A 76 -5.90 -3.44 2.12
N ILE A 77 -5.71 -2.33 1.41
CA ILE A 77 -6.51 -1.96 0.25
C ILE A 77 -6.10 -2.78 -0.98
N ALA A 78 -4.80 -3.02 -1.18
CA ALA A 78 -4.28 -3.83 -2.28
C ALA A 78 -4.87 -5.24 -2.31
N VAL A 79 -4.96 -5.90 -1.15
CA VAL A 79 -5.50 -7.27 -1.03
C VAL A 79 -6.98 -7.33 -1.41
N ILE A 80 -7.76 -6.28 -1.13
CA ILE A 80 -9.17 -6.21 -1.55
C ILE A 80 -9.25 -6.17 -3.08
N PHE A 81 -8.33 -5.45 -3.74
CA PHE A 81 -8.30 -5.42 -5.20
C PHE A 81 -7.87 -6.74 -5.82
N VAL A 82 -7.00 -7.53 -5.19
CA VAL A 82 -6.74 -8.92 -5.64
C VAL A 82 -8.06 -9.70 -5.73
N GLY A 83 -8.94 -9.55 -4.73
CA GLY A 83 -10.28 -10.13 -4.76
C GLY A 83 -11.16 -9.59 -5.90
N LEU A 84 -11.19 -8.27 -6.08
CA LEU A 84 -11.95 -7.63 -7.17
C LEU A 84 -11.48 -8.12 -8.54
N ILE A 85 -10.16 -8.17 -8.77
CA ILE A 85 -9.55 -8.62 -10.02
C ILE A 85 -9.95 -10.06 -10.33
N ASN A 86 -9.92 -10.94 -9.33
CA ASN A 86 -10.33 -12.33 -9.50
C ASN A 86 -11.82 -12.44 -9.86
N GLN A 87 -12.67 -11.64 -9.22
CA GLN A 87 -14.09 -11.59 -9.54
C GLN A 87 -14.33 -11.06 -10.98
N LEU A 88 -13.65 -9.98 -11.36
CA LEU A 88 -13.73 -9.39 -12.71
C LEU A 88 -13.31 -10.38 -13.79
N ARG A 89 -12.19 -11.11 -13.59
CA ARG A 89 -11.71 -12.13 -14.52
C ARG A 89 -12.65 -13.33 -14.63
N SER A 90 -13.35 -13.67 -13.55
CA SER A 90 -14.36 -14.73 -13.54
C SER A 90 -15.63 -14.33 -14.29
N GLU A 91 -16.10 -13.10 -14.14
CA GLU A 91 -17.33 -12.62 -14.77
C GLU A 91 -17.15 -12.15 -16.21
N MET A 92 -15.95 -11.64 -16.54
CA MET A 92 -15.59 -11.13 -17.86
C MET A 92 -14.31 -11.82 -18.36
N PRO A 93 -14.41 -13.04 -18.92
CA PRO A 93 -13.27 -13.76 -19.45
C PRO A 93 -12.55 -12.94 -20.55
N GLY A 94 -11.24 -12.74 -20.38
CA GLY A 94 -10.43 -11.96 -21.32
C GLY A 94 -10.40 -10.44 -21.08
N ILE A 95 -10.94 -9.95 -19.96
CA ILE A 95 -10.82 -8.54 -19.57
C ILE A 95 -9.34 -8.10 -19.54
N GLY A 96 -9.03 -7.00 -20.21
CA GLY A 96 -7.68 -6.44 -20.25
C GLY A 96 -7.29 -5.73 -18.95
N ASN A 97 -5.99 -5.63 -18.66
CA ASN A 97 -5.48 -4.95 -17.46
C ASN A 97 -5.92 -3.48 -17.39
N ASP A 98 -5.96 -2.78 -18.52
CA ASP A 98 -6.41 -1.38 -18.59
C ASP A 98 -7.88 -1.24 -18.18
N GLN A 99 -8.73 -2.18 -18.59
CA GLN A 99 -10.15 -2.20 -18.20
C GLN A 99 -10.29 -2.47 -16.70
N ILE A 100 -9.55 -3.47 -16.18
CA ILE A 100 -9.50 -3.76 -14.73
C ILE A 100 -9.15 -2.51 -13.93
N MET A 101 -8.14 -1.74 -14.38
CA MET A 101 -7.74 -0.51 -13.70
C MET A 101 -8.88 0.53 -13.65
N GLN A 102 -9.71 0.62 -14.69
CA GLN A 102 -10.88 1.51 -14.68
C GLN A 102 -11.92 1.07 -13.64
N PHE A 103 -12.15 -0.24 -13.48
CA PHE A 103 -13.00 -0.75 -12.39
C PHE A 103 -12.39 -0.47 -11.00
N VAL A 104 -11.08 -0.59 -10.85
CA VAL A 104 -10.37 -0.25 -9.60
C VAL A 104 -10.56 1.23 -9.26
N PHE A 105 -10.29 2.14 -10.19
CA PHE A 105 -10.46 3.58 -9.98
C PHE A 105 -11.91 3.94 -9.64
N ALA A 106 -12.88 3.35 -10.33
CA ALA A 106 -14.29 3.54 -10.01
C ALA A 106 -14.66 3.01 -8.62
N THR A 107 -14.11 1.85 -8.23
CA THR A 107 -14.30 1.26 -6.89
C THR A 107 -13.74 2.18 -5.80
N VAL A 108 -12.57 2.78 -6.03
CA VAL A 108 -11.93 3.73 -5.11
C VAL A 108 -12.78 4.99 -4.96
N ILE A 109 -13.29 5.56 -6.07
CA ILE A 109 -14.17 6.72 -6.04
C ILE A 109 -15.45 6.42 -5.27
N LEU A 110 -16.08 5.27 -5.53
CA LEU A 110 -17.27 4.82 -4.82
C LEU A 110 -16.99 4.60 -3.33
N ALA A 111 -15.86 4.00 -2.98
CA ALA A 111 -15.44 3.85 -1.59
C ALA A 111 -15.27 5.21 -0.90
N GLY A 112 -14.66 6.18 -1.58
CA GLY A 112 -14.50 7.53 -1.06
C GLY A 112 -15.84 8.25 -0.84
N LEU A 113 -16.82 8.04 -1.72
CA LEU A 113 -18.19 8.53 -1.51
C LEU A 113 -18.81 7.90 -0.25
N LEU A 114 -18.68 6.60 -0.06
CA LEU A 114 -19.18 5.91 1.14
C LEU A 114 -18.51 6.43 2.42
N GLN A 115 -17.21 6.73 2.38
CA GLN A 115 -16.47 7.31 3.50
C GLN A 115 -16.93 8.74 3.83
N ILE A 116 -17.16 9.58 2.81
CA ILE A 116 -17.75 10.91 3.01
C ILE A 116 -19.14 10.80 3.64
N LEU A 117 -19.99 9.90 3.12
CA LEU A 117 -21.33 9.67 3.68
C LEU A 117 -21.24 9.25 5.15
N ALA A 118 -20.32 8.36 5.50
CA ALA A 118 -20.09 7.97 6.89
C ALA A 118 -19.70 9.16 7.79
N GLY A 119 -18.85 10.07 7.30
CA GLY A 119 -18.50 11.29 8.02
C GLY A 119 -19.65 12.29 8.17
N VAL A 120 -20.42 12.51 7.09
CA VAL A 120 -21.59 13.40 7.06
C VAL A 120 -22.68 12.91 8.01
N PHE A 121 -22.97 11.60 8.03
CA PHE A 121 -23.92 10.98 8.95
C PHE A 121 -23.37 10.77 10.36
N LYS A 122 -22.15 11.26 10.65
CA LYS A 122 -21.50 11.19 11.96
C LYS A 122 -21.31 9.75 12.47
N LEU A 123 -21.03 8.83 11.56
CA LEU A 123 -20.88 7.40 11.85
C LEU A 123 -19.49 7.06 12.40
N GLY A 124 -18.53 7.99 12.41
CA GLY A 124 -17.17 7.74 12.91
C GLY A 124 -17.13 7.28 14.38
N LYS A 125 -18.14 7.61 15.18
CA LYS A 125 -18.26 7.12 16.57
C LYS A 125 -18.53 5.62 16.69
N PHE A 126 -19.14 5.01 15.66
CA PHE A 126 -19.55 3.61 15.68
C PHE A 126 -18.41 2.63 15.42
N ILE A 127 -17.23 3.13 15.07
CA ILE A 127 -16.05 2.27 14.94
C ILE A 127 -15.73 1.50 16.23
N ARG A 128 -16.08 2.07 17.38
CA ARG A 128 -15.94 1.42 18.69
C ARG A 128 -16.78 0.16 18.84
N LEU A 129 -17.71 -0.09 17.92
CA LEU A 129 -18.52 -1.31 17.88
C LEU A 129 -17.81 -2.46 17.17
N VAL A 130 -16.70 -2.23 16.46
CA VAL A 130 -15.95 -3.30 15.79
C VAL A 130 -15.29 -4.18 16.85
N PRO A 131 -15.66 -5.47 16.95
CA PRO A 131 -15.11 -6.34 17.97
C PRO A 131 -13.60 -6.58 17.76
N HIS A 132 -12.83 -6.60 18.84
CA HIS A 132 -11.40 -6.96 18.79
C HIS A 132 -11.09 -8.26 18.03
N PRO A 133 -11.89 -9.36 18.18
CA PRO A 133 -11.65 -10.57 17.39
C PRO A 133 -11.66 -10.35 15.87
N VAL A 134 -12.51 -9.44 15.37
CA VAL A 134 -12.58 -9.11 13.94
C VAL A 134 -11.32 -8.38 13.49
N MET A 135 -10.84 -7.43 14.30
CA MET A 135 -9.61 -6.70 14.01
C MET A 135 -8.40 -7.64 14.01
N TYR A 136 -8.28 -8.53 14.99
CA TYR A 136 -7.19 -9.51 15.04
C TYR A 136 -7.26 -10.50 13.87
N GLY A 137 -8.45 -10.98 13.51
CA GLY A 137 -8.64 -11.83 12.33
C GLY A 137 -8.21 -11.13 11.04
N PHE A 138 -8.60 -9.86 10.87
CA PHE A 138 -8.23 -9.05 9.72
C PHE A 138 -6.71 -8.82 9.63
N VAL A 139 -6.07 -8.35 10.70
CA VAL A 139 -4.62 -8.06 10.70
C VAL A 139 -3.79 -9.33 10.49
N ASN A 140 -4.15 -10.44 11.14
CA ASN A 140 -3.47 -11.72 10.93
C ASN A 140 -3.67 -12.25 9.50
N GLY A 141 -4.89 -12.16 8.97
CA GLY A 141 -5.19 -12.52 7.58
C GLY A 141 -4.38 -11.69 6.59
N LEU A 142 -4.31 -10.38 6.79
CA LEU A 142 -3.50 -9.46 5.99
C LEU A 142 -2.01 -9.84 6.05
N ALA A 143 -1.48 -10.11 7.24
CA ALA A 143 -0.08 -10.51 7.40
C ALA A 143 0.24 -11.81 6.64
N ILE A 144 -0.65 -12.81 6.71
CA ILE A 144 -0.50 -14.07 5.98
C ILE A 144 -0.55 -13.82 4.47
N ILE A 145 -1.48 -13.00 3.98
CA ILE A 145 -1.60 -12.71 2.55
C ILE A 145 -0.36 -11.96 2.03
N ILE A 146 0.12 -10.95 2.76
CA ILE A 146 1.35 -10.24 2.38
C ILE A 146 2.53 -11.20 2.36
N PHE A 147 2.65 -12.08 3.36
CA PHE A 147 3.69 -13.10 3.43
C PHE A 147 3.61 -14.07 2.24
N MET A 148 2.42 -14.59 1.93
CA MET A 148 2.18 -15.47 0.78
C MET A 148 2.46 -14.75 -0.55
N ALA A 149 2.14 -13.46 -0.67
CA ALA A 149 2.39 -12.66 -1.85
C ALA A 149 3.90 -12.45 -2.14
N GLN A 150 4.78 -12.76 -1.19
CA GLN A 150 6.23 -12.73 -1.44
C GLN A 150 6.76 -13.99 -2.14
N PHE A 151 6.05 -15.13 -2.06
CA PHE A 151 6.52 -16.40 -2.61
C PHE A 151 6.79 -16.39 -4.13
N PRO A 152 5.96 -15.73 -4.96
CA PRO A 152 6.25 -15.62 -6.40
C PRO A 152 7.60 -14.98 -6.73
N ASN A 153 8.16 -14.15 -5.84
CA ASN A 153 9.48 -13.56 -6.02
C ASN A 153 10.61 -14.58 -5.86
N PHE A 154 10.35 -15.71 -5.19
CA PHE A 154 11.30 -16.83 -5.12
C PHE A 154 11.16 -17.77 -6.33
N THR A 155 10.03 -17.74 -7.05
CA THR A 155 9.75 -18.60 -8.21
C THR A 155 9.92 -17.92 -9.55
N SER A 156 9.94 -16.60 -9.64
CA SER A 156 10.26 -15.88 -10.89
C SER A 156 11.71 -16.08 -11.32
N ILE A 157 12.59 -16.40 -10.37
CA ILE A 157 13.94 -16.90 -10.61
C ILE A 157 13.92 -18.34 -11.18
N VAL A 158 12.79 -19.04 -11.03
CA VAL A 158 12.61 -20.46 -11.35
C VAL A 158 12.01 -20.67 -12.75
N GLU A 159 11.34 -19.68 -13.36
CA GLU A 159 10.76 -19.84 -14.71
C GLU A 159 11.82 -20.17 -15.79
N ASP A 160 13.04 -19.65 -15.66
CA ASP A 160 14.18 -20.00 -16.53
C ASP A 160 14.95 -21.25 -16.07
N ASN A 161 14.57 -21.88 -14.94
CA ASN A 161 15.23 -23.04 -14.34
C ASN A 161 14.26 -24.24 -14.17
N PRO A 162 14.15 -25.12 -15.19
CA PRO A 162 13.19 -26.24 -15.20
C PRO A 162 13.27 -27.17 -13.98
N SER A 163 14.48 -27.35 -13.43
CA SER A 163 14.75 -28.26 -12.31
C SER A 163 14.12 -27.84 -10.98
N LEU A 164 13.98 -26.53 -10.74
CA LEU A 164 13.30 -26.03 -9.54
C LEU A 164 11.79 -25.96 -9.73
N THR A 165 11.32 -25.69 -10.96
CA THR A 165 9.89 -25.72 -11.28
C THR A 165 9.31 -27.11 -11.01
N GLU A 166 10.05 -28.17 -11.38
CA GLU A 166 9.73 -29.57 -11.08
C GLU A 166 9.82 -29.91 -9.57
N PHE A 167 10.77 -29.33 -8.84
CA PHE A 167 10.88 -29.50 -7.39
C PHE A 167 9.66 -28.93 -6.63
N PHE A 168 9.23 -27.70 -6.97
CA PHE A 168 8.08 -27.06 -6.34
C PHE A 168 6.73 -27.62 -6.84
N SER A 169 6.69 -28.25 -8.02
CA SER A 169 5.50 -28.93 -8.55
C SER A 169 5.41 -30.43 -8.21
N GLY A 170 6.41 -30.98 -7.53
CA GLY A 170 6.32 -32.26 -6.82
C GLY A 170 6.60 -33.52 -7.65
N VAL A 171 7.64 -33.56 -8.50
CA VAL A 171 8.09 -34.81 -9.15
C VAL A 171 9.63 -34.95 -9.20
N GLY A 172 10.09 -36.20 -9.04
CA GLY A 172 11.48 -36.62 -8.87
C GLY A 172 12.42 -36.28 -10.03
N VAL A 173 13.49 -35.57 -9.69
CA VAL A 173 14.58 -35.15 -10.59
C VAL A 173 15.75 -36.14 -10.50
N SER A 174 16.23 -36.61 -11.66
CA SER A 174 17.30 -37.62 -11.79
C SER A 174 18.65 -37.09 -12.29
N ASN A 175 18.80 -35.79 -12.56
CA ASN A 175 20.06 -35.18 -13.02
C ASN A 175 20.64 -34.20 -11.98
N VAL A 176 21.84 -34.52 -11.46
CA VAL A 176 22.48 -33.82 -10.33
C VAL A 176 23.05 -32.44 -10.71
N GLU A 177 23.45 -32.23 -11.97
CA GLU A 177 24.03 -30.94 -12.41
C GLU A 177 22.98 -29.82 -12.54
N LEU A 178 21.75 -30.17 -12.93
CA LEU A 178 20.63 -29.23 -13.09
C LEU A 178 20.02 -28.79 -11.74
N LEU A 179 20.18 -29.59 -10.68
CA LEU A 179 19.79 -29.20 -9.33
C LEU A 179 20.66 -28.05 -8.82
N ASN A 180 21.96 -28.06 -9.12
CA ASN A 180 22.92 -27.10 -8.57
C ASN A 180 22.69 -25.64 -9.01
N SER A 181 22.24 -25.39 -10.24
CA SER A 181 22.02 -24.01 -10.73
C SER A 181 20.80 -23.37 -10.07
N GLY A 182 19.66 -24.06 -10.04
CA GLY A 182 18.46 -23.53 -9.44
C GLY A 182 18.60 -23.34 -7.92
N PHE A 183 19.15 -24.33 -7.20
CA PHE A 183 19.38 -24.18 -5.74
C PHE A 183 20.31 -23.01 -5.41
N LEU A 184 21.26 -22.68 -6.29
CA LEU A 184 22.13 -21.52 -6.12
C LEU A 184 21.34 -20.21 -6.22
N GLU A 185 20.47 -20.07 -7.20
CA GLU A 185 19.69 -18.85 -7.40
C GLU A 185 18.63 -18.64 -6.29
N LEU A 186 17.95 -19.72 -5.87
CA LEU A 186 17.10 -19.69 -4.69
C LEU A 186 17.92 -19.34 -3.43
N GLY A 187 19.12 -19.92 -3.29
CA GLY A 187 20.04 -19.64 -2.20
C GLY A 187 20.51 -18.18 -2.18
N ILE A 188 20.74 -17.58 -3.36
CA ILE A 188 21.04 -16.15 -3.51
C ILE A 188 19.86 -15.32 -3.03
N MET A 189 18.64 -15.58 -3.51
CA MET A 189 17.46 -14.81 -3.09
C MET A 189 17.19 -14.93 -1.59
N VAL A 190 17.23 -16.14 -1.05
CA VAL A 190 17.11 -16.37 0.41
C VAL A 190 18.23 -15.65 1.17
N GLY A 191 19.47 -15.70 0.66
CA GLY A 191 20.60 -14.98 1.23
C GLY A 191 20.40 -13.47 1.27
N LEU A 192 19.91 -12.88 0.19
CA LEU A 192 19.58 -11.45 0.10
C LEU A 192 18.45 -11.07 1.06
N VAL A 193 17.40 -11.90 1.16
CA VAL A 193 16.29 -11.68 2.10
C VAL A 193 16.77 -11.75 3.54
N VAL A 194 17.54 -12.77 3.91
CA VAL A 194 18.11 -12.90 5.26
C VAL A 194 19.04 -11.73 5.58
N ALA A 195 19.90 -11.33 4.63
CA ALA A 195 20.75 -10.15 4.80
C ALA A 195 19.93 -8.87 5.00
N THR A 196 18.86 -8.70 4.23
CA THR A 196 17.91 -7.57 4.38
C THR A 196 17.30 -7.56 5.79
N MET A 197 16.78 -8.69 6.26
CA MET A 197 16.20 -8.83 7.60
C MET A 197 17.23 -8.56 8.71
N LEU A 198 18.47 -9.03 8.53
CA LEU A 198 19.56 -8.77 9.47
C LEU A 198 19.91 -7.28 9.55
N ILE A 199 19.95 -6.57 8.41
CA ILE A 199 20.16 -5.12 8.39
C ILE A 199 19.01 -4.41 9.12
N ILE A 200 17.76 -4.76 8.78
CA ILE A 200 16.57 -4.15 9.40
C ILE A 200 16.59 -4.33 10.93
N TRP A 201 17.02 -5.49 11.42
CA TRP A 201 17.05 -5.83 12.85
C TRP A 201 18.27 -5.26 13.59
N LEU A 202 19.45 -5.24 12.96
CA LEU A 202 20.71 -4.87 13.61
C LEU A 202 21.02 -3.38 13.49
N PHE A 203 20.69 -2.75 12.36
CA PHE A 203 21.01 -1.35 12.10
C PHE A 203 20.40 -0.35 13.12
N PRO A 204 19.13 -0.51 13.58
CA PRO A 204 18.57 0.34 14.62
C PRO A 204 19.32 0.31 15.96
N LYS A 205 20.12 -0.74 16.21
CA LYS A 205 20.98 -0.84 17.41
C LYS A 205 22.24 0.00 17.30
N ILE A 206 22.63 0.39 16.08
CA ILE A 206 23.78 1.27 15.82
C ILE A 206 23.31 2.73 15.82
N THR A 207 22.25 3.04 15.07
CA THR A 207 21.69 4.39 14.99
C THR A 207 20.18 4.36 14.76
N LYS A 208 19.48 5.36 15.31
CA LYS A 208 18.05 5.58 15.14
C LYS A 208 17.72 6.75 14.22
N ALA A 209 18.74 7.37 13.62
CA ALA A 209 18.57 8.58 12.82
C ALA A 209 18.02 8.33 11.40
N ILE A 210 18.21 7.11 10.86
CA ILE A 210 17.83 6.75 9.50
C ILE A 210 16.98 5.47 9.57
N PRO A 211 15.86 5.38 8.82
CA PRO A 211 15.06 4.16 8.74
C PRO A 211 15.89 2.96 8.30
N SER A 212 15.82 1.85 9.05
CA SER A 212 16.63 0.66 8.73
C SER A 212 16.19 -0.04 7.45
N SER A 213 14.92 0.07 7.08
CA SER A 213 14.39 -0.38 5.79
C SER A 213 15.07 0.33 4.61
N LEU A 214 15.24 1.67 4.69
CA LEU A 214 15.94 2.45 3.67
C LEU A 214 17.41 2.02 3.54
N VAL A 215 18.09 1.81 4.67
CA VAL A 215 19.48 1.33 4.65
C VAL A 215 19.57 -0.06 4.04
N ALA A 216 18.65 -0.96 4.40
CA ALA A 216 18.62 -2.30 3.82
C ALA A 216 18.46 -2.25 2.30
N ILE A 217 17.52 -1.43 1.78
CA ILE A 217 17.34 -1.25 0.33
C ILE A 217 18.63 -0.74 -0.32
N LEU A 218 19.22 0.35 0.18
CA LEU A 218 20.42 0.94 -0.42
C LEU A 218 21.62 -0.02 -0.42
N VAL A 219 21.82 -0.72 0.69
CA VAL A 219 22.93 -1.68 0.84
C VAL A 219 22.74 -2.89 -0.06
N ILE A 220 21.57 -3.49 -0.06
CA ILE A 220 21.29 -4.71 -0.84
C ILE A 220 21.28 -4.39 -2.34
N SER A 221 20.65 -3.30 -2.76
CA SER A 221 20.72 -2.84 -4.15
C SER A 221 22.16 -2.53 -4.57
N GLY A 222 22.96 -1.91 -3.69
CA GLY A 222 24.38 -1.66 -3.95
C GLY A 222 25.18 -2.95 -4.14
N ILE A 223 24.96 -3.96 -3.27
CA ILE A 223 25.61 -5.27 -3.36
C ILE A 223 25.25 -5.95 -4.68
N VAL A 224 23.97 -6.00 -5.02
CA VAL A 224 23.47 -6.64 -6.25
C VAL A 224 24.07 -5.98 -7.49
N VAL A 225 24.06 -4.65 -7.56
CA VAL A 225 24.57 -3.90 -8.72
C VAL A 225 26.10 -4.00 -8.85
N LEU A 226 26.84 -3.86 -7.74
CA LEU A 226 28.30 -3.87 -7.77
C LEU A 226 28.88 -5.27 -8.05
N LEU A 227 28.23 -6.31 -7.54
CA LEU A 227 28.67 -7.70 -7.73
C LEU A 227 28.03 -8.36 -8.96
N GLY A 228 27.11 -7.68 -9.65
CA GLY A 228 26.40 -8.20 -10.82
C GLY A 228 25.59 -9.45 -10.51
N ILE A 229 24.95 -9.50 -9.33
CA ILE A 229 24.18 -10.67 -8.90
C ILE A 229 22.91 -10.76 -9.76
N PRO A 230 22.67 -11.87 -10.47
CA PRO A 230 21.45 -12.04 -11.26
C PRO A 230 20.26 -12.22 -10.32
N THR A 231 19.36 -11.24 -10.31
CA THR A 231 18.12 -11.27 -9.51
C THR A 231 17.08 -10.37 -10.16
N ALA A 232 15.79 -10.65 -9.90
CA ALA A 232 14.69 -9.84 -10.41
C ALA A 232 14.70 -8.46 -9.74
N ALA A 233 14.90 -7.42 -10.53
CA ALA A 233 14.76 -6.04 -10.09
C ALA A 233 13.31 -5.57 -10.27
N VAL A 234 12.91 -4.53 -9.52
CA VAL A 234 11.60 -3.88 -9.71
C VAL A 234 11.40 -3.43 -11.16
N ALA A 235 12.48 -3.00 -11.84
CA ALA A 235 12.43 -2.62 -13.25
C ALA A 235 12.00 -3.77 -14.17
N ASP A 236 12.28 -5.03 -13.82
CA ASP A 236 11.95 -6.21 -14.61
C ASP A 236 10.48 -6.59 -14.47
N THR A 237 9.79 -6.08 -13.44
CA THR A 237 8.35 -6.28 -13.24
C THR A 237 7.48 -5.30 -14.03
N LEU A 238 8.10 -4.33 -14.71
CA LEU A 238 7.43 -3.36 -15.56
C LEU A 238 7.15 -3.94 -16.95
N ALA A 239 6.05 -3.55 -17.58
CA ALA A 239 5.79 -3.97 -18.96
C ALA A 239 6.84 -3.38 -19.92
N PRO A 240 7.12 -4.01 -21.08
CA PRO A 240 8.10 -3.50 -22.03
C PRO A 240 7.82 -2.04 -22.44
N GLY A 241 8.75 -1.15 -22.12
CA GLY A 241 8.63 0.30 -22.40
C GLY A 241 8.05 1.14 -21.26
N GLU A 242 7.60 0.51 -20.16
CA GLU A 242 7.22 1.22 -18.94
C GLU A 242 8.45 1.62 -18.12
N THR A 243 8.34 2.74 -17.41
CA THR A 243 9.39 3.22 -16.52
C THR A 243 8.79 3.68 -15.20
N ILE A 244 9.58 3.64 -14.14
CA ILE A 244 9.20 4.26 -12.84
C ILE A 244 9.21 5.80 -12.94
N LYS A 245 9.62 6.40 -14.08
CA LYS A 245 9.53 7.85 -14.27
C LYS A 245 8.07 8.24 -14.39
N GLY A 246 7.49 8.64 -13.27
CA GLY A 246 6.16 9.22 -13.21
C GLY A 246 6.14 10.66 -13.71
N THR A 247 4.98 11.08 -14.19
CA THR A 247 4.64 12.50 -14.34
C THR A 247 3.92 12.97 -13.07
N PHE A 248 3.42 14.21 -13.07
CA PHE A 248 2.33 14.52 -12.15
C PHE A 248 1.16 13.54 -12.39
N PRO A 249 0.44 13.09 -11.34
CA PRO A 249 -0.64 12.12 -11.49
C PRO A 249 -1.65 12.57 -12.57
N PRO A 250 -1.84 11.80 -13.63
CA PRO A 250 -2.69 12.21 -14.73
C PRO A 250 -4.17 12.12 -14.33
N LEU A 251 -4.97 13.08 -14.78
CA LEU A 251 -6.41 13.02 -14.59
C LEU A 251 -6.99 11.86 -15.42
N THR A 252 -7.52 10.85 -14.76
CA THR A 252 -8.17 9.69 -15.35
C THR A 252 -9.61 9.63 -14.88
N ILE A 253 -10.54 9.82 -15.81
CA ILE A 253 -11.96 9.62 -15.54
C ILE A 253 -12.27 8.16 -15.90
N PRO A 254 -12.69 7.31 -14.95
CA PRO A 254 -12.96 5.90 -15.24
C PRO A 254 -14.08 5.77 -16.29
N PHE A 255 -13.80 5.08 -17.38
CA PHE A 255 -14.74 4.87 -18.49
C PHE A 255 -15.38 3.48 -18.38
N ILE A 256 -16.28 3.33 -17.41
CA ILE A 256 -17.04 2.09 -17.19
C ILE A 256 -18.52 2.32 -17.50
N ASP A 257 -19.19 1.30 -18.03
CA ASP A 257 -20.64 1.34 -18.22
C ASP A 257 -21.33 1.35 -16.85
N LEU A 258 -21.88 2.51 -16.47
CA LEU A 258 -22.62 2.68 -15.21
C LEU A 258 -24.01 2.06 -15.31
N ASN A 259 -24.06 0.74 -15.29
CA ASN A 259 -25.28 -0.05 -15.22
C ASN A 259 -25.38 -0.79 -13.86
N TRP A 260 -26.53 -1.41 -13.60
CA TRP A 260 -26.76 -2.12 -12.33
C TRP A 260 -25.80 -3.29 -12.12
N GLN A 261 -25.40 -3.97 -13.20
CA GLN A 261 -24.45 -5.09 -13.15
C GLN A 261 -23.09 -4.61 -12.66
N THR A 262 -22.51 -3.60 -13.32
CA THR A 262 -21.25 -2.97 -12.93
C THR A 262 -21.30 -2.48 -11.49
N LEU A 263 -22.37 -1.80 -11.09
CA LEU A 263 -22.52 -1.31 -9.73
C LEU A 263 -22.58 -2.47 -8.71
N SER A 264 -23.36 -3.50 -8.99
CA SER A 264 -23.47 -4.68 -8.12
C SER A 264 -22.14 -5.44 -7.98
N LEU A 265 -21.28 -5.34 -9.00
CA LEU A 265 -19.95 -5.93 -9.01
C LEU A 265 -18.96 -5.15 -8.16
N ILE A 266 -18.87 -3.82 -8.32
CA ILE A 266 -17.88 -3.00 -7.60
C ILE A 266 -18.33 -2.60 -6.19
N PHE A 267 -19.64 -2.52 -5.94
CA PHE A 267 -20.17 -2.01 -4.68
C PHE A 267 -19.72 -2.80 -3.44
N PRO A 268 -19.72 -4.15 -3.43
CA PRO A 268 -19.23 -4.91 -2.28
C PRO A 268 -17.76 -4.60 -1.97
N PHE A 269 -16.91 -4.52 -2.99
CA PHE A 269 -15.49 -4.18 -2.82
C PHE A 269 -15.32 -2.73 -2.35
N ALA A 270 -16.06 -1.79 -2.92
CA ALA A 270 -16.05 -0.39 -2.49
C ALA A 270 -16.49 -0.24 -1.02
N ALA A 271 -17.49 -1.00 -0.59
CA ALA A 271 -17.94 -1.02 0.80
C ALA A 271 -16.88 -1.60 1.74
N ILE A 272 -16.15 -2.65 1.32
CA ILE A 272 -15.04 -3.22 2.09
C ILE A 272 -13.87 -2.22 2.16
N VAL A 273 -13.46 -1.62 1.03
CA VAL A 273 -12.42 -0.58 0.97
C VAL A 273 -12.79 0.60 1.89
N ALA A 274 -14.04 1.06 1.82
CA ALA A 274 -14.53 2.12 2.69
C ALA A 274 -14.46 1.70 4.17
N GLY A 275 -14.99 0.53 4.51
CA GLY A 275 -15.03 0.00 5.87
C GLY A 275 -13.63 -0.18 6.47
N VAL A 276 -12.76 -0.92 5.79
CA VAL A 276 -11.36 -1.14 6.20
C VAL A 276 -10.62 0.18 6.32
N GLY A 277 -10.78 1.09 5.34
CA GLY A 277 -10.13 2.39 5.38
C GLY A 277 -10.55 3.23 6.59
N LEU A 278 -11.84 3.21 6.96
CA LEU A 278 -12.32 3.90 8.16
C LEU A 278 -11.86 3.20 9.45
N ILE A 279 -11.80 1.86 9.47
CA ILE A 279 -11.31 1.10 10.62
C ILE A 279 -9.86 1.48 10.92
N GLU A 280 -8.97 1.36 9.93
CA GLU A 280 -7.56 1.70 10.07
C GLU A 280 -7.37 3.16 10.47
N SER A 281 -8.10 4.08 9.81
CA SER A 281 -7.97 5.52 10.09
C SER A 281 -8.39 5.89 11.50
N LEU A 282 -9.50 5.33 11.99
CA LEU A 282 -10.00 5.65 13.32
C LEU A 282 -9.23 4.92 14.43
N LEU A 283 -8.68 3.73 14.18
CA LEU A 283 -7.76 3.07 15.12
C LEU A 283 -6.46 3.85 15.23
N THR A 284 -5.88 4.25 14.09
CA THR A 284 -4.71 5.13 14.05
C THR A 284 -5.00 6.43 14.78
N LEU A 285 -6.21 7.00 14.61
CA LEU A 285 -6.61 8.22 15.31
C LEU A 285 -6.55 8.04 16.82
N ASN A 286 -7.16 6.97 17.33
CA ASN A 286 -7.19 6.69 18.76
C ASN A 286 -5.78 6.44 19.33
N LEU A 287 -4.90 5.78 18.57
CA LEU A 287 -3.51 5.57 18.98
C LEU A 287 -2.76 6.91 19.08
N ILE A 288 -2.87 7.79 18.10
CA ILE A 288 -2.25 9.12 18.14
C ILE A 288 -2.86 9.97 19.26
N ASP A 289 -4.18 9.87 19.49
CA ASP A 289 -4.89 10.49 20.62
C ASP A 289 -4.28 10.10 21.97
N GLU A 290 -3.98 8.81 22.14
CA GLU A 290 -3.32 8.29 23.34
C GLU A 290 -1.87 8.76 23.47
N ILE A 291 -1.06 8.68 22.40
CA ILE A 291 0.35 9.07 22.42
C ILE A 291 0.56 10.57 22.70
N THR A 292 -0.31 11.43 22.15
CA THR A 292 -0.13 12.88 22.22
C THR A 292 -1.05 13.57 23.22
N GLU A 293 -1.88 12.80 23.93
CA GLU A 293 -2.87 13.27 24.91
C GLU A 293 -3.79 14.38 24.36
N SER A 294 -4.23 14.22 23.11
CA SER A 294 -5.14 15.17 22.45
C SER A 294 -6.21 14.43 21.67
N ARG A 295 -7.31 15.10 21.29
CA ARG A 295 -8.42 14.45 20.58
C ARG A 295 -8.50 14.85 19.12
N GLY A 296 -8.53 13.85 18.24
CA GLY A 296 -8.90 14.01 16.84
C GLY A 296 -10.41 14.09 16.61
N ASN A 297 -10.80 14.47 15.39
CA ASN A 297 -12.18 14.45 14.94
C ASN A 297 -12.40 13.34 13.92
N GLY A 298 -12.94 12.20 14.38
CA GLY A 298 -13.18 11.04 13.52
C GLY A 298 -14.13 11.29 12.33
N ASN A 299 -15.14 12.16 12.47
CA ASN A 299 -16.05 12.43 11.33
C ASN A 299 -15.36 13.29 10.25
N ARG A 300 -14.52 14.25 10.68
CA ARG A 300 -13.67 15.01 9.76
C ARG A 300 -12.66 14.09 9.09
N GLU A 301 -12.11 13.13 9.82
CA GLU A 301 -11.22 12.11 9.27
C GLU A 301 -11.92 11.26 8.19
N CYS A 302 -13.15 10.79 8.43
CA CYS A 302 -13.93 10.06 7.42
C CYS A 302 -14.11 10.88 6.12
N ILE A 303 -14.44 12.18 6.24
CA ILE A 303 -14.62 13.06 5.09
C ILE A 303 -13.28 13.27 4.36
N ALA A 304 -12.19 13.45 5.11
CA ALA A 304 -10.85 13.63 4.55
C ALA A 304 -10.40 12.39 3.77
N GLN A 305 -10.50 11.21 4.37
CA GLN A 305 -10.19 9.92 3.73
C GLN A 305 -11.04 9.70 2.48
N GLY A 306 -12.34 10.00 2.56
CA GLY A 306 -13.22 9.84 1.41
C GLY A 306 -12.92 10.81 0.27
N THR A 307 -12.61 12.06 0.59
CA THR A 307 -12.18 13.05 -0.39
C THR A 307 -10.84 12.66 -1.03
N ALA A 308 -9.92 12.14 -0.22
CA ALA A 308 -8.61 11.68 -0.67
C ALA A 308 -8.72 10.47 -1.60
N ASN A 309 -9.59 9.50 -1.28
CA ASN A 309 -9.85 8.36 -2.14
C ASN A 309 -10.51 8.78 -3.46
N ILE A 310 -11.52 9.66 -3.43
CA ILE A 310 -12.11 10.19 -4.68
C ILE A 310 -11.04 10.86 -5.55
N ALA A 311 -10.21 11.74 -4.96
CA ALA A 311 -9.13 12.39 -5.68
C ALA A 311 -8.11 11.38 -6.22
N SER A 312 -7.77 10.35 -5.43
CA SER A 312 -6.84 9.29 -5.84
C SER A 312 -7.38 8.53 -7.04
N GLY A 313 -8.66 8.12 -7.03
CA GLY A 313 -9.25 7.40 -8.17
C GLY A 313 -9.29 8.23 -9.45
N PHE A 314 -9.51 9.55 -9.34
CA PHE A 314 -9.40 10.46 -10.49
C PHE A 314 -7.97 10.76 -10.93
N LEU A 315 -6.96 10.45 -10.11
CA LEU A 315 -5.55 10.74 -10.37
C LEU A 315 -4.73 9.44 -10.51
N SER A 316 -5.37 8.39 -11.05
CA SER A 316 -4.75 7.08 -11.32
C SER A 316 -4.12 6.38 -10.11
N GLY A 317 -4.56 6.72 -8.90
CA GLY A 317 -4.12 6.08 -7.68
C GLY A 317 -5.08 4.97 -7.24
N MET A 318 -4.55 3.90 -6.68
CA MET A 318 -5.32 2.78 -6.10
C MET A 318 -6.09 3.13 -4.81
N GLY A 319 -6.03 4.38 -4.32
CA GLY A 319 -6.63 4.76 -3.05
C GLY A 319 -5.80 4.29 -1.86
N GLY A 320 -6.31 4.54 -0.67
CA GLY A 320 -5.56 4.32 0.56
C GLY A 320 -6.35 4.56 1.84
N CYS A 321 -5.62 4.49 2.94
CA CYS A 321 -6.11 4.80 4.28
C CYS A 321 -4.95 5.24 5.19
N ALA A 322 -5.23 5.48 6.46
CA ALA A 322 -4.18 5.74 7.44
C ALA A 322 -3.24 4.54 7.62
N MET A 323 -1.99 4.83 8.00
CA MET A 323 -0.96 3.84 8.25
C MET A 323 -0.48 3.93 9.70
N ILE A 324 -0.84 2.94 10.51
CA ILE A 324 -0.49 2.87 11.94
C ILE A 324 1.02 2.92 12.14
N GLY A 325 1.80 2.16 11.38
CA GLY A 325 3.25 2.06 11.58
C GLY A 325 4.02 3.33 11.19
N GLN A 326 3.43 4.19 10.36
CA GLN A 326 4.06 5.41 9.85
C GLN A 326 3.64 6.65 10.66
N SER A 327 2.47 6.60 11.31
CA SER A 327 1.92 7.69 12.12
C SER A 327 2.42 7.64 13.56
#